data_AF-A0AAD6EFI1-F1
#
_entry.id   AF-A0AAD6EFI1-F1
#
_cell.length_a   1.000
_cell.length_b   1.000
_cell.length_c   1.000
_cell.angle_alpha   90.00
_cell.angle_beta   90.00
_cell.angle_gamma   90.00
#
_symmetry.space_group_name_H-M   'P 1'
#
loop_
_entity.id
_entity.type
_entity.pdbx_description
1 polymer ?
#
loop_
_entity_poly.entity_id
_entity_poly.type
_entity_poly.pdbx_seq_one_letter_code
_entity_poly.pdbx_strand_id
1 'polypeptide(L)'
;MSMVDDAIRVIWEKEQNRIINFDHYSSSVWQSINVEYRSMGGGAQYDVSFEVAQDVVDTIKSITEQCGPFTNPQTRFNGLSVLRKIGKTITLSSNDTLGHEVQKRFQWDTSVVEGMLEILEIRENEASPESLWPKLQELEELSSDHCIYPGLEAVLGRLDPDGHWDEEEWDEEEHEEAYEDEENEDEEEHEELYEEAYEEEDEENEDGVHQAHPWDL
;
A
#
# COMPACT_ATOMS: atom_id res chain seq x y z
N MET A 1 -18.72 45.47 1.26
CA MET A 1 -17.90 44.25 1.09
C MET A 1 -16.49 44.69 0.79
N SER A 2 -15.52 44.19 1.56
CA SER A 2 -14.09 44.52 1.39
C SER A 2 -13.52 43.73 0.20
N MET A 3 -12.54 44.28 -0.52
CA MET A 3 -11.79 43.53 -1.56
C MET A 3 -11.18 42.23 -1.03
N VAL A 4 -10.88 42.17 0.27
CA VAL A 4 -10.36 40.97 0.95
C VAL A 4 -11.43 39.88 1.03
N ASP A 5 -12.68 40.24 1.31
CA ASP A 5 -13.78 39.27 1.41
C ASP A 5 -14.08 38.65 0.03
N ASP A 6 -14.02 39.46 -1.03
CA ASP A 6 -14.19 38.98 -2.39
C ASP A 6 -13.03 38.08 -2.84
N ALA A 7 -11.79 38.40 -2.48
CA ALA A 7 -10.64 37.56 -2.78
C ALA A 7 -10.69 36.20 -2.06
N ILE A 8 -11.10 36.18 -0.77
CA ILE A 8 -11.29 34.95 0.01
C ILE A 8 -12.39 34.08 -0.63
N ARG A 9 -13.52 34.69 -1.02
CA ARG A 9 -14.61 33.96 -1.69
C ARG A 9 -14.15 33.29 -2.98
N VAL A 10 -13.40 34.01 -3.82
CA VAL A 10 -12.89 33.45 -5.09
C VAL A 10 -11.92 32.29 -4.85
N ILE A 11 -11.09 32.36 -3.81
CA ILE A 11 -10.18 31.25 -3.43
C ILE A 11 -10.99 30.03 -2.99
N TRP A 12 -12.00 30.22 -2.15
CA TRP A 12 -12.86 29.12 -1.68
C TRP A 12 -13.68 28.49 -2.80
N GLU A 13 -14.27 29.29 -3.69
CA GLU A 13 -14.99 28.78 -4.85
C GLU A 13 -14.07 27.99 -5.78
N LYS A 14 -12.83 28.43 -5.95
CA LYS A 14 -11.84 27.68 -6.74
C LYS A 14 -11.51 26.34 -6.09
N GLU A 15 -11.32 26.31 -4.77
CA GLU A 15 -11.03 25.07 -4.04
C GLU A 15 -12.20 24.10 -4.04
N GLN A 16 -13.43 24.60 -3.88
CA GLN A 16 -14.65 23.80 -3.94
C GLN A 16 -14.94 23.25 -5.34
N ASN A 17 -14.43 23.87 -6.41
CA ASN A 17 -14.58 23.33 -7.76
C ASN A 17 -13.50 22.31 -8.15
N ARG A 18 -12.44 22.16 -7.33
CA ARG A 18 -11.36 21.21 -7.57
C ARG A 18 -11.72 19.84 -6.98
N ILE A 19 -11.80 18.83 -7.85
CA ILE A 19 -11.93 17.43 -7.45
C ILE A 19 -10.56 16.77 -7.55
N ILE A 20 -10.10 16.17 -6.46
CA ILE A 20 -8.82 15.44 -6.38
C ILE A 20 -9.13 13.95 -6.31
N ASN A 21 -8.43 13.16 -7.13
CA ASN A 21 -8.43 11.71 -7.08
C ASN A 21 -7.13 11.25 -6.36
N PHE A 22 -7.25 10.28 -5.48
CA PHE A 22 -6.16 9.77 -4.65
C PHE A 22 -5.79 8.30 -4.95
N ASP A 23 -6.38 7.65 -5.95
CA ASP A 23 -6.23 6.19 -6.18
C ASP A 23 -4.76 5.77 -6.37
N HIS A 24 -3.94 6.65 -6.98
CA HIS A 24 -2.50 6.44 -7.11
C HIS A 24 -1.80 6.17 -5.77
N TYR A 25 -2.27 6.75 -4.66
CA TYR A 25 -1.73 6.49 -3.33
C TYR A 25 -2.04 5.07 -2.87
N SER A 26 -3.26 4.56 -3.08
CA SER A 26 -3.57 3.16 -2.72
C SER A 26 -2.75 2.16 -3.53
N SER A 27 -2.55 2.41 -4.83
CA SER A 27 -1.72 1.55 -5.68
C SER A 27 -0.26 1.59 -5.25
N SER A 28 0.28 2.78 -4.99
CA SER A 28 1.67 2.95 -4.53
C SER A 28 1.92 2.27 -3.18
N VAL A 29 1.01 2.42 -2.22
CA VAL A 29 1.10 1.73 -0.92
C VAL A 29 1.04 0.20 -1.10
N TRP A 30 0.12 -0.29 -1.94
CA TRP A 30 0.04 -1.72 -2.23
C TRP A 30 1.33 -2.27 -2.86
N GLN A 31 1.90 -1.55 -3.83
CA GLN A 31 3.16 -1.92 -4.48
C GLN A 31 4.32 -1.94 -3.48
N SER A 32 4.46 -0.90 -2.65
CA SER A 32 5.53 -0.79 -1.66
C SER A 32 5.49 -1.91 -0.63
N ILE A 33 4.30 -2.32 -0.19
CA ILE A 33 4.14 -3.39 0.80
C ILE A 33 4.26 -4.78 0.16
N ASN A 34 3.65 -5.03 -1.01
CA ASN A 34 3.45 -6.39 -1.51
C ASN A 34 4.35 -6.79 -2.68
N VAL A 35 4.98 -5.83 -3.36
CA VAL A 35 5.71 -6.09 -4.63
C VAL A 35 7.18 -5.73 -4.50
N GLU A 36 7.50 -4.50 -4.14
CA GLU A 36 8.84 -3.90 -4.28
C GLU A 36 9.96 -4.72 -3.59
N TYR A 37 9.66 -5.25 -2.41
CA TYR A 37 10.64 -5.97 -1.57
C TYR A 37 10.40 -7.49 -1.52
N ARG A 38 9.54 -8.03 -2.39
CA ARG A 38 9.12 -9.44 -2.35
C ARG A 38 10.25 -10.43 -2.61
N SER A 39 11.25 -10.02 -3.40
CA SER A 39 12.43 -10.84 -3.72
C SER A 39 13.49 -10.82 -2.62
N MET A 40 13.37 -9.93 -1.63
CA MET A 40 14.33 -9.82 -0.54
C MET A 40 14.13 -10.93 0.50
N GLY A 41 15.23 -11.34 1.15
CA GLY A 41 15.14 -12.22 2.31
C GLY A 41 14.47 -11.50 3.49
N GLY A 42 13.79 -12.25 4.37
CA GLY A 42 13.02 -11.68 5.47
C GLY A 42 13.81 -10.76 6.41
N GLY A 43 15.11 -10.98 6.61
CA GLY A 43 15.96 -10.05 7.37
C GLY A 43 16.13 -8.69 6.69
N ALA A 44 16.31 -8.65 5.37
CA ALA A 44 16.38 -7.40 4.62
C ALA A 44 15.00 -6.73 4.54
N GLN A 45 13.92 -7.49 4.41
CA GLN A 45 12.54 -6.97 4.51
C GLN A 45 12.27 -6.32 5.87
N TYR A 46 12.78 -6.90 6.96
CA TYR A 46 12.69 -6.32 8.29
C TYR A 46 13.43 -4.98 8.39
N ASP A 47 14.63 -4.89 7.80
CA ASP A 47 15.44 -3.67 7.85
C ASP A 47 14.76 -2.48 7.15
N VAL A 48 13.99 -2.71 6.08
CA VAL A 48 13.24 -1.66 5.35
C VAL A 48 11.82 -1.42 5.88
N SER A 49 11.28 -2.30 6.73
CA SER A 49 9.85 -2.24 7.11
C SER A 49 9.46 -0.96 7.85
N PHE A 50 10.38 -0.40 8.62
CA PHE A 50 10.14 0.86 9.33
C PHE A 50 9.99 2.04 8.37
N GLU A 51 10.82 2.10 7.32
CA GLU A 51 10.76 3.16 6.29
C GLU A 51 9.45 3.03 5.50
N VAL A 52 9.13 1.84 5.01
CA VAL A 52 7.86 1.58 4.30
C VAL A 52 6.64 1.95 5.17
N ALA A 53 6.62 1.55 6.44
CA ALA A 53 5.52 1.91 7.33
C ALA A 53 5.41 3.43 7.55
N GLN A 54 6.54 4.16 7.59
CA GLN A 54 6.56 5.60 7.70
C GLN A 54 6.04 6.29 6.43
N ASP A 55 6.40 5.78 5.25
CA ASP A 55 5.91 6.29 3.96
C ASP A 55 4.40 6.12 3.81
N VAL A 56 3.84 5.02 4.32
CA VAL A 56 2.38 4.81 4.39
C VAL A 56 1.74 5.87 5.30
N VAL A 57 2.30 6.12 6.49
CA VAL A 57 1.81 7.15 7.41
C VAL A 57 1.85 8.54 6.76
N ASP A 58 2.92 8.87 6.05
CA ASP A 58 3.06 10.19 5.41
C ASP A 58 2.15 10.32 4.18
N THR A 59 1.88 9.23 3.48
CA THR A 59 0.85 9.16 2.44
C THR A 59 -0.53 9.45 3.00
N ILE A 60 -0.90 8.84 4.13
CA ILE A 60 -2.18 9.08 4.81
C ILE A 60 -2.32 10.56 5.18
N LYS A 61 -1.28 11.15 5.82
CA LYS A 61 -1.28 12.57 6.17
C LYS A 61 -1.44 13.47 4.95
N SER A 62 -0.74 13.17 3.86
CA SER A 62 -0.85 13.94 2.60
C SER A 62 -2.28 13.93 2.04
N ILE A 63 -2.97 12.79 2.09
CA ILE A 63 -4.39 12.70 1.67
C ILE A 63 -5.27 13.56 2.59
N THR A 64 -5.09 13.43 3.90
CA THR A 64 -5.86 14.18 4.90
C THR A 64 -5.68 15.69 4.76
N GLU A 65 -4.44 16.17 4.62
CA GLU A 65 -4.12 17.60 4.43
C GLU A 65 -4.79 18.17 3.17
N GLN A 66 -4.86 17.39 2.09
CA GLN A 66 -5.52 17.79 0.84
C GLN A 66 -7.06 17.82 0.96
N CYS A 67 -7.63 17.14 1.94
CA CYS A 67 -9.07 17.11 2.24
C CYS A 67 -9.55 18.25 3.16
N GLY A 68 -8.77 19.34 3.26
CA GLY A 68 -9.00 20.47 4.16
C GLY A 68 -10.38 21.16 4.14
N PRO A 69 -10.59 22.18 5.00
CA PRO A 69 -11.89 22.76 5.37
C PRO A 69 -12.81 23.17 4.20
N PHE A 70 -12.21 23.60 3.09
CA PHE A 70 -12.92 24.15 1.93
C PHE A 70 -12.90 23.23 0.71
N THR A 71 -12.37 22.02 0.87
CA THR A 71 -12.25 21.05 -0.21
C THR A 71 -13.62 20.50 -0.63
N ASN A 72 -13.77 20.21 -1.92
CA ASN A 72 -14.99 19.63 -2.51
C ASN A 72 -15.43 18.34 -1.78
N PRO A 73 -16.75 18.12 -1.52
CA PRO A 73 -17.24 16.89 -0.90
C PRO A 73 -16.83 15.60 -1.60
N GLN A 74 -16.78 15.58 -2.94
CA GLN A 74 -16.30 14.44 -3.73
C GLN A 74 -14.84 14.14 -3.44
N THR A 75 -13.99 15.15 -3.30
CA THR A 75 -12.58 14.96 -2.93
C THR A 75 -12.47 14.29 -1.55
N ARG A 76 -13.31 14.68 -0.59
CA ARG A 76 -13.33 14.04 0.74
C ARG A 76 -13.79 12.60 0.66
N PHE A 77 -14.83 12.32 -0.13
CA PHE A 77 -15.28 10.95 -0.39
C PHE A 77 -14.17 10.12 -1.03
N ASN A 78 -13.45 10.68 -2.01
CA ASN A 78 -12.30 10.03 -2.65
C ASN A 78 -11.19 9.77 -1.61
N GLY A 79 -10.89 10.75 -0.75
CA GLY A 79 -9.91 10.63 0.33
C GLY A 79 -10.26 9.51 1.30
N LEU A 80 -11.49 9.51 1.83
CA LEU A 80 -11.99 8.45 2.71
C LEU A 80 -11.96 7.06 2.05
N SER A 81 -12.36 6.99 0.79
CA SER A 81 -12.33 5.74 0.01
C SER A 81 -10.91 5.20 -0.11
N VAL A 82 -9.92 6.06 -0.37
CA VAL A 82 -8.52 5.65 -0.50
C VAL A 82 -7.90 5.33 0.86
N LEU A 83 -8.20 6.07 1.93
CA LEU A 83 -7.78 5.70 3.29
C LEU A 83 -8.33 4.32 3.67
N ARG A 84 -9.58 4.01 3.31
CA ARG A 84 -10.16 2.68 3.50
C ARG A 84 -9.40 1.62 2.69
N LYS A 85 -9.08 1.88 1.42
CA LYS A 85 -8.31 0.96 0.56
C LYS A 85 -6.92 0.69 1.14
N ILE A 86 -6.19 1.74 1.56
CA ILE A 86 -4.90 1.63 2.25
C ILE A 86 -5.04 0.78 3.52
N GLY A 87 -6.09 1.06 4.32
CA GLY A 87 -6.42 0.29 5.51
C GLY A 87 -6.53 -1.21 5.21
N LYS A 88 -7.32 -1.57 4.17
CA LYS A 88 -7.49 -2.97 3.74
C LYS A 88 -6.19 -3.59 3.26
N THR A 89 -5.36 -2.86 2.51
CA THR A 89 -4.03 -3.35 2.08
C THR A 89 -3.19 -3.76 3.29
N ILE A 90 -3.01 -2.87 4.27
CA ILE A 90 -2.23 -3.18 5.48
C ILE A 90 -2.83 -4.36 6.26
N THR A 91 -4.16 -4.46 6.35
CA THR A 91 -4.82 -5.59 7.03
C THR A 91 -4.52 -6.92 6.36
N LEU A 92 -4.54 -6.98 5.03
CA LEU A 92 -4.37 -8.22 4.27
C LEU A 92 -2.90 -8.57 3.99
N SER A 93 -1.98 -7.62 4.13
CA SER A 93 -0.55 -7.80 3.86
C SER A 93 0.19 -8.47 5.03
N SER A 94 -0.11 -9.72 5.37
CA SER A 94 0.59 -10.46 6.45
C SER A 94 1.41 -11.68 5.96
N ASN A 95 1.56 -11.84 4.65
CA ASN A 95 2.15 -13.03 4.03
C ASN A 95 3.68 -13.09 4.08
N ASP A 96 4.35 -11.96 4.34
CA ASP A 96 5.80 -11.87 4.42
C ASP A 96 6.27 -11.04 5.63
N THR A 97 7.60 -10.88 5.78
CA THR A 97 8.14 -10.19 6.97
C THR A 97 7.83 -8.69 6.91
N LEU A 98 7.90 -8.08 5.73
CA LEU A 98 7.62 -6.66 5.54
C LEU A 98 6.19 -6.34 5.94
N GLY A 99 5.21 -7.00 5.32
CA GLY A 99 3.81 -6.77 5.56
C GLY A 99 3.42 -7.00 7.02
N HIS A 100 3.93 -8.07 7.63
CA HIS A 100 3.67 -8.34 9.05
C HIS A 100 4.22 -7.26 9.99
N GLU A 101 5.40 -6.70 9.72
CA GLU A 101 5.93 -5.58 10.52
C GLU A 101 5.19 -4.26 10.29
N VAL A 102 4.74 -4.00 9.05
CA VAL A 102 3.84 -2.88 8.74
C VAL A 102 2.53 -3.04 9.51
N GLN A 103 1.89 -4.21 9.46
CA GLN A 103 0.66 -4.48 10.21
C GLN A 103 0.83 -4.22 11.72
N LYS A 104 1.92 -4.70 12.33
CA LYS A 104 2.23 -4.43 13.74
C LYS A 104 2.35 -2.94 14.07
N ARG A 105 2.91 -2.12 13.16
CA ARG A 105 3.00 -0.67 13.35
C ARG A 105 1.63 -0.05 13.59
N PHE A 106 0.61 -0.51 12.86
CA PHE A 106 -0.77 -0.02 12.92
C PHE A 106 -1.62 -0.63 14.06
N GLN A 107 -1.03 -1.46 14.93
CA GLN A 107 -1.67 -1.83 16.20
C GLN A 107 -1.73 -0.66 17.19
N TRP A 108 -0.84 0.32 17.03
CA TRP A 108 -0.76 1.51 17.89
C TRP A 108 -0.65 2.82 17.10
N ASP A 109 -0.34 2.78 15.80
CA ASP A 109 -0.49 3.96 14.95
C ASP A 109 -1.96 4.27 14.69
N THR A 110 -2.33 5.53 14.87
CA THR A 110 -3.69 6.02 14.74
C THR A 110 -3.92 6.78 13.43
N SER A 111 -2.92 6.94 12.56
CA SER A 111 -3.00 7.84 11.39
C SER A 111 -4.14 7.52 10.44
N VAL A 112 -4.46 6.24 10.18
CA VAL A 112 -5.60 5.86 9.35
C VAL A 112 -6.91 6.38 9.96
N VAL A 113 -7.12 6.10 11.25
CA VAL A 113 -8.35 6.46 11.98
C VAL A 113 -8.46 7.97 12.16
N GLU A 114 -7.39 8.62 12.62
CA GLU A 114 -7.30 10.07 12.78
C GLU A 114 -7.53 10.79 11.44
N GLY A 115 -6.91 10.29 10.36
CA GLY A 115 -7.09 10.82 9.02
C GLY A 115 -8.54 10.73 8.55
N MET A 116 -9.21 9.59 8.79
CA MET A 116 -10.63 9.43 8.46
C MET A 116 -11.52 10.39 9.26
N LEU A 117 -11.29 10.50 10.57
CA LEU A 117 -12.07 11.39 11.45
C LEU A 117 -11.90 12.86 11.05
N GLU A 118 -10.68 13.29 10.76
CA GLU A 118 -10.41 14.67 10.33
C GLU A 118 -11.14 15.02 9.03
N ILE A 119 -11.16 14.11 8.05
CA ILE A 119 -11.92 14.31 6.81
C ILE A 119 -13.42 14.42 7.07
N LEU A 120 -13.96 13.64 8.02
CA LEU A 120 -15.38 13.67 8.40
C LEU A 120 -15.78 14.94 9.18
N GLU A 121 -14.90 15.47 10.02
CA GLU A 121 -15.18 16.65 10.86
C GLU A 121 -15.35 17.95 10.05
N ILE A 122 -14.81 17.99 8.83
CA ILE A 122 -14.69 19.19 7.99
C ILE A 122 -16.05 19.64 7.33
N ARG A 123 -17.18 19.24 7.95
CA ARG A 123 -18.60 19.65 7.79
C ARG A 123 -19.41 18.94 6.70
N GLU A 124 -20.21 17.96 7.15
CA GLU A 124 -21.67 18.06 7.34
C GLU A 124 -22.45 18.76 6.22
N ASN A 125 -22.53 18.11 5.05
CA ASN A 125 -23.78 18.06 4.31
C ASN A 125 -23.78 16.87 3.33
N GLU A 126 -24.62 15.88 3.66
CA GLU A 126 -25.19 14.87 2.76
C GLU A 126 -24.22 14.24 1.73
N ALA A 127 -23.15 13.60 2.21
CA ALA A 127 -22.58 12.49 1.46
C ALA A 127 -23.39 11.24 1.84
N SER A 128 -24.03 10.60 0.86
CA SER A 128 -24.80 9.36 1.08
C SER A 128 -23.92 8.34 1.81
N PRO A 129 -24.27 7.98 3.07
CA PRO A 129 -23.48 7.05 3.88
C PRO A 129 -23.52 5.62 3.35
N GLU A 130 -24.51 5.30 2.51
CA GLU A 130 -24.86 3.94 2.09
C GLU A 130 -23.77 3.26 1.23
N SER A 131 -22.84 3.99 0.61
CA SER A 131 -21.80 3.37 -0.23
C SER A 131 -20.46 3.11 0.46
N LEU A 132 -20.13 3.86 1.52
CA LEU A 132 -18.85 3.74 2.22
C LEU A 132 -18.96 3.04 3.56
N TRP A 133 -20.10 3.17 4.24
CA TRP A 133 -20.30 2.53 5.55
C TRP A 133 -20.11 1.01 5.51
N PRO A 134 -20.73 0.24 4.58
CA PRO A 134 -20.54 -1.21 4.53
C PRO A 134 -19.07 -1.60 4.29
N LYS A 135 -18.35 -0.81 3.47
CA LYS A 135 -16.94 -1.04 3.16
C LYS A 135 -16.02 -0.75 4.36
N LEU A 136 -16.39 0.21 5.21
CA LEU A 136 -15.66 0.50 6.44
C LEU A 136 -15.99 -0.51 7.53
N GLN A 137 -17.22 -1.04 7.56
CA GLN A 137 -17.58 -2.15 8.44
C GLN A 137 -16.78 -3.40 8.08
N GLU A 138 -16.70 -3.77 6.79
CA GLU A 138 -15.84 -4.87 6.33
C GLU A 138 -14.38 -4.68 6.79
N LEU A 139 -13.86 -3.44 6.73
CA LEU A 139 -12.51 -3.15 7.21
C LEU A 139 -12.39 -3.34 8.72
N GLU A 140 -13.38 -2.94 9.50
CA GLU A 140 -13.42 -3.11 10.96
C GLU A 140 -13.39 -4.60 11.32
N GLU A 141 -14.23 -5.40 10.69
CA GLU A 141 -14.29 -6.85 10.87
C GLU A 141 -12.95 -7.51 10.54
N LEU A 142 -12.37 -7.20 9.37
CA LEU A 142 -11.05 -7.70 8.97
C LEU A 142 -9.93 -7.25 9.93
N SER A 143 -9.99 -6.03 10.45
CA SER A 143 -8.96 -5.47 11.32
C SER A 143 -8.98 -6.04 12.74
N SER A 144 -10.13 -6.54 13.18
CA SER A 144 -10.36 -7.07 14.53
C SER A 144 -9.45 -8.27 14.84
N ASP A 145 -9.30 -9.19 13.88
CA ASP A 145 -8.45 -10.37 13.99
C ASP A 145 -6.96 -10.02 14.20
N HIS A 146 -6.55 -8.85 13.71
CA HIS A 146 -5.17 -8.37 13.78
C HIS A 146 -4.93 -7.31 14.87
N CYS A 147 -5.99 -6.88 15.56
CA CYS A 147 -5.96 -5.80 16.56
C CYS A 147 -5.31 -4.50 16.03
N ILE A 148 -5.60 -4.16 14.77
CA ILE A 148 -5.11 -2.94 14.11
C ILE A 148 -6.23 -1.89 13.99
N TYR A 149 -5.85 -0.62 13.86
CA TYR A 149 -6.76 0.54 13.80
C TYR A 149 -7.63 0.75 15.06
N PRO A 150 -7.01 0.92 16.24
CA PRO A 150 -7.77 1.28 17.43
C PRO A 150 -8.58 2.57 17.18
N GLY A 151 -9.89 2.52 17.40
CA GLY A 151 -10.80 3.65 17.22
C GLY A 151 -11.55 3.69 15.90
N LEU A 152 -11.41 2.68 15.02
CA LEU A 152 -12.15 2.60 13.76
C LEU A 152 -13.68 2.59 13.96
N GLU A 153 -14.16 2.08 15.10
CA GLU A 153 -15.57 2.13 15.51
C GLU A 153 -16.10 3.58 15.63
N ALA A 154 -15.24 4.54 15.98
CA ALA A 154 -15.61 5.94 16.06
C ALA A 154 -15.85 6.55 14.67
N VAL A 155 -15.16 6.06 13.63
CA VAL A 155 -15.39 6.46 12.23
C VAL A 155 -16.76 5.99 11.78
N LEU A 156 -17.10 4.73 12.06
CA LEU A 156 -18.41 4.14 11.73
C LEU A 156 -19.55 4.88 12.43
N GLY A 157 -19.44 5.12 13.74
CA GLY A 157 -20.45 5.85 14.51
C GLY A 157 -20.63 7.31 14.06
N ARG A 158 -19.64 7.88 13.35
CA ARG A 158 -19.74 9.23 12.78
C ARG A 158 -20.44 9.26 11.42
N LEU A 159 -20.32 8.19 10.65
CA LEU A 159 -20.96 8.02 9.33
C LEU A 159 -22.42 7.60 9.44
N ASP A 160 -22.75 6.72 10.38
CA ASP A 160 -24.13 6.35 10.72
C ASP A 160 -24.35 6.42 12.24
N PRO A 161 -24.75 7.60 12.76
CA PRO A 161 -25.04 7.78 14.19
C PRO A 161 -26.28 7.02 14.67
N ASP A 162 -27.20 6.68 13.77
CA ASP A 162 -28.51 6.10 14.10
C ASP A 162 -28.52 4.57 13.99
N GLY A 163 -27.42 3.96 13.51
CA GLY A 163 -27.13 2.54 13.59
C GLY A 163 -28.28 1.67 13.07
N HIS A 164 -28.67 1.86 11.81
CA HIS A 164 -29.56 0.91 11.16
C HIS A 164 -28.76 -0.33 10.76
N TRP A 165 -28.67 -1.26 11.71
CA TRP A 165 -28.24 -2.65 11.50
C TRP A 165 -29.29 -3.37 10.66
N ASP A 166 -29.37 -3.03 9.38
CA ASP A 166 -30.05 -3.90 8.43
C ASP A 166 -29.12 -5.10 8.21
N GLU A 167 -29.48 -6.23 8.84
CA GLU A 167 -28.94 -7.57 8.58
C GLU A 167 -29.24 -7.97 7.13
N GLU A 168 -28.72 -7.25 6.13
CA GLU A 168 -28.65 -7.76 4.77
C GLU A 168 -27.31 -8.50 4.63
N GLU A 169 -27.44 -9.83 4.67
CA GLU A 169 -26.43 -10.82 4.34
C GLU A 169 -25.84 -10.47 2.95
N TRP A 170 -24.64 -9.88 2.92
CA TRP A 170 -23.99 -9.47 1.67
C TRP A 170 -23.43 -10.69 0.94
N ASP A 171 -23.92 -10.91 -0.28
CA ASP A 171 -23.31 -11.81 -1.27
C ASP A 171 -21.89 -11.29 -1.59
N GLU A 172 -20.89 -12.14 -1.39
CA GLU A 172 -19.49 -11.92 -1.77
C GLU A 172 -19.36 -11.79 -3.31
N GLU A 173 -19.77 -10.67 -3.89
CA GLU A 173 -19.28 -10.32 -5.23
C GLU A 173 -17.88 -9.72 -5.09
N GLU A 174 -16.91 -10.63 -5.05
CA GLU A 174 -15.47 -10.42 -5.20
C GLU A 174 -15.19 -9.64 -6.50
N HIS A 175 -15.27 -8.31 -6.42
CA HIS A 175 -14.78 -7.44 -7.47
C HIS A 175 -13.26 -7.38 -7.32
N GLU A 176 -12.56 -8.32 -7.99
CA GLU A 176 -11.14 -8.21 -8.27
C GLU A 176 -10.89 -6.87 -9.00
N GLU A 177 -10.57 -5.81 -8.25
CA GLU A 177 -9.94 -4.64 -8.85
C GLU A 177 -8.52 -5.07 -9.22
N ALA A 178 -8.39 -5.58 -10.45
CA ALA A 178 -7.13 -5.88 -11.09
C ALA A 178 -6.28 -4.61 -11.08
N TYR A 179 -5.24 -4.62 -10.26
CA TYR A 179 -4.13 -3.69 -10.39
C TYR A 179 -3.50 -4.00 -11.76
N GLU A 180 -3.75 -3.14 -12.75
CA GLU A 180 -3.12 -3.26 -14.08
C GLU A 180 -1.61 -3.14 -13.90
N ASP A 181 -0.94 -4.30 -13.95
CA ASP A 181 0.51 -4.44 -13.96
C ASP A 181 1.01 -4.10 -15.37
N GLU A 182 1.43 -2.84 -15.58
CA GLU A 182 2.17 -2.48 -16.79
C GLU A 182 3.60 -3.05 -16.69
N GLU A 183 3.76 -4.33 -17.04
CA GLU A 183 5.07 -4.93 -17.30
C GLU A 183 5.71 -4.20 -18.51
N ASN A 184 6.77 -3.45 -18.23
CA ASN A 184 7.65 -2.85 -19.23
C ASN A 184 8.60 -3.95 -19.76
N GLU A 185 8.20 -4.64 -20.82
CA GLU A 185 9.07 -5.52 -21.60
C GLU A 185 9.95 -4.67 -22.53
N ASP A 186 11.12 -4.23 -22.05
CA ASP A 186 12.21 -3.84 -22.94
C ASP A 186 13.01 -5.09 -23.31
N GLU A 187 12.73 -5.60 -24.51
CA GLU A 187 13.52 -6.55 -25.27
C GLU A 187 14.90 -5.95 -25.61
N GLU A 188 15.99 -6.52 -25.10
CA GLU A 188 17.28 -6.46 -25.79
C GLU A 188 17.75 -7.87 -26.16
N GLU A 189 17.52 -8.21 -27.44
CA GLU A 189 18.14 -9.33 -28.16
C GLU A 189 19.66 -9.26 -28.04
N HIS A 190 20.29 -10.35 -27.59
CA HIS A 190 21.72 -10.57 -27.80
C HIS A 190 21.94 -11.96 -28.40
N GLU A 191 21.70 -12.07 -29.70
CA GLU A 191 22.11 -13.20 -30.52
C GLU A 191 23.33 -12.77 -31.35
N GLU A 192 24.52 -13.34 -31.07
CA GLU A 192 25.45 -13.74 -32.13
C GLU A 192 26.31 -14.93 -31.65
N LEU A 193 26.24 -16.00 -32.44
CA LEU A 193 26.87 -17.31 -32.31
C LEU A 193 28.01 -17.43 -33.37
N TYR A 194 28.78 -18.52 -33.28
CA TYR A 194 29.83 -19.06 -34.19
C TYR A 194 31.29 -18.70 -33.82
N GLU A 195 32.05 -19.62 -33.21
CA GLU A 195 32.74 -20.84 -33.73
C GLU A 195 34.18 -20.54 -34.19
N GLU A 196 35.18 -21.14 -33.53
CA GLU A 196 36.19 -21.95 -34.23
C GLU A 196 37.02 -22.80 -33.27
N ALA A 197 37.11 -24.08 -33.61
CA ALA A 197 37.92 -25.11 -32.98
C ALA A 197 39.38 -24.99 -33.41
N TYR A 198 40.31 -25.24 -32.48
CA TYR A 198 41.64 -25.75 -32.81
C TYR A 198 42.01 -26.87 -31.85
N GLU A 199 42.09 -28.07 -32.43
CA GLU A 199 42.85 -29.21 -31.91
C GLU A 199 44.34 -28.90 -32.01
N GLU A 200 45.12 -29.26 -30.99
CA GLU A 200 46.50 -29.73 -31.20
C GLU A 200 46.84 -30.76 -30.10
N GLU A 201 47.07 -31.99 -30.56
CA GLU A 201 47.67 -33.11 -29.84
C GLU A 201 49.19 -32.93 -29.70
N ASP A 202 49.81 -33.90 -29.01
CA ASP A 202 51.24 -34.20 -28.87
C ASP A 202 52.02 -33.50 -27.74
N GLU A 203 52.33 -34.26 -26.68
CA GLU A 203 53.53 -35.12 -26.70
C GLU A 203 53.54 -36.09 -25.51
N GLU A 204 53.65 -37.39 -25.83
CA GLU A 204 54.11 -38.45 -24.95
C GLU A 204 55.54 -38.18 -24.47
N ASN A 205 55.85 -38.51 -23.21
CA ASN A 205 56.91 -39.50 -22.95
C ASN A 205 56.92 -39.99 -21.50
N GLU A 206 57.07 -41.31 -21.43
CA GLU A 206 57.22 -42.19 -20.27
C GLU A 206 58.46 -41.84 -19.43
N ASP A 207 58.39 -42.05 -18.12
CA ASP A 207 59.18 -43.09 -17.46
C ASP A 207 59.05 -43.07 -15.93
N GLY A 208 59.08 -44.26 -15.33
CA GLY A 208 59.71 -44.42 -14.02
C GLY A 208 58.80 -44.78 -12.84
N VAL A 209 58.26 -45.99 -12.89
CA VAL A 209 57.87 -46.78 -11.71
C VAL A 209 58.99 -46.75 -10.65
N HIS A 210 58.73 -46.28 -9.43
CA HIS A 210 59.38 -46.81 -8.21
C HIS A 210 58.60 -46.51 -6.91
N GLN A 211 57.90 -47.56 -6.45
CA GLN A 211 57.79 -48.09 -5.08
C GLN A 211 57.49 -47.18 -3.86
N ALA A 212 56.51 -47.66 -3.09
CA ALA A 212 56.04 -47.19 -1.79
C ALA A 212 57.09 -47.25 -0.65
N HIS A 213 57.01 -46.25 0.26
CA HIS A 213 57.07 -46.25 1.75
C HIS A 213 58.09 -47.16 2.51
N PRO A 214 58.31 -47.06 3.85
CA PRO A 214 57.75 -46.15 4.88
C PRO A 214 58.78 -45.62 5.93
N TRP A 215 58.22 -44.83 6.87
CA TRP A 215 58.59 -44.62 8.30
C TRP A 215 59.13 -43.23 8.72
N ASP A 216 58.27 -42.53 9.46
CA ASP A 216 58.47 -41.93 10.79
C ASP A 216 59.66 -40.99 11.05
N LEU A 217 59.35 -39.69 11.17
CA LEU A 217 59.38 -38.91 12.44
C LEU A 217 58.99 -37.44 12.21
#